data_AF-A0A438BVW8-F1
#
_entry.id   AF-A0A438BVW8-F1
#
_cell.length_a   1.000
_cell.length_b   1.000
_cell.length_c   1.000
_cell.angle_alpha   90.00
_cell.angle_beta   90.00
_cell.angle_gamma   90.00
#
_symmetry.space_group_name_H-M   'P 1'
#
loop_
_entity.id
_entity.type
_entity.pdbx_description
1 polymer ?
#
loop_
_entity_poly.entity_id
_entity_poly.type
_entity_poly.pdbx_seq_one_letter_code
_entity_poly.pdbx_strand_id
1 'polypeptide(L)'
;MSITHSTKTQSTNDEEELSDEFKELLLSLPKERGWRTSHIYLYQEFWCQPKEIQAIINFQQHFQARDSDLILVTMPKSGTTWLKAMAFAVLNRKSFSISKNHPLLTSNPHDLVPFLEYKLYANNQLPDLSMLPQPRLLATHVPFSSLPASIKNSDCRIVYCAETLLILLYHPGTSL
;
A
#
# COMPACT_ATOMS: atom_id res chain seq x y z
N MET A 1 -45.70 -14.36 -5.82
CA MET A 1 -44.62 -14.78 -4.91
C MET A 1 -43.42 -13.89 -5.19
N SER A 2 -43.24 -12.84 -4.38
CA SER A 2 -42.09 -11.94 -4.48
C SER A 2 -40.93 -12.55 -3.72
N ILE A 3 -39.82 -12.81 -4.40
CA ILE A 3 -38.56 -13.21 -3.77
C ILE A 3 -37.73 -11.94 -3.60
N THR A 4 -37.84 -11.35 -2.43
CA THR A 4 -36.95 -10.28 -1.94
C THR A 4 -35.60 -10.93 -1.63
N HIS A 5 -34.60 -10.72 -2.50
CA HIS A 5 -33.22 -11.01 -2.15
C HIS A 5 -32.73 -9.93 -1.18
N SER A 6 -32.73 -10.29 0.11
CA SER A 6 -32.19 -9.46 1.18
C SER A 6 -30.67 -9.38 1.04
N THR A 7 -30.17 -8.15 0.91
CA THR A 7 -28.76 -7.78 0.88
C THR A 7 -28.12 -8.19 2.20
N LYS A 8 -27.28 -9.24 2.19
CA LYS A 8 -26.42 -9.54 3.34
C LYS A 8 -25.18 -8.65 3.22
N THR A 9 -25.29 -7.42 3.73
CA THR A 9 -24.13 -6.56 3.98
C THR A 9 -23.30 -7.25 5.05
N GLN A 10 -22.22 -7.91 4.64
CA GLN A 10 -21.22 -8.45 5.54
C GLN A 10 -20.40 -7.26 6.07
N SER A 11 -20.89 -6.62 7.13
CA SER A 11 -20.07 -5.72 7.94
C SER A 11 -19.04 -6.60 8.65
N THR A 12 -17.83 -6.68 8.11
CA THR A 12 -16.71 -7.32 8.78
C THR A 12 -16.38 -6.52 10.04
N ASN A 13 -16.47 -7.19 11.19
CA ASN A 13 -16.21 -6.62 12.52
C ASN A 13 -14.68 -6.49 12.73
N ASP A 14 -14.03 -5.74 11.84
CA ASP A 14 -12.58 -5.63 11.71
C ASP A 14 -11.89 -4.90 12.88
N GLU A 15 -12.69 -4.35 13.81
CA GLU A 15 -12.23 -3.59 14.98
C GLU A 15 -12.04 -4.45 16.25
N GLU A 16 -12.54 -5.70 16.28
CA GLU A 16 -12.49 -6.55 17.48
C GLU A 16 -11.11 -7.18 17.76
N GLU A 17 -10.24 -7.35 16.76
CA GLU A 17 -8.89 -7.92 16.92
C GLU A 17 -7.78 -6.88 17.19
N LEU A 18 -8.14 -5.62 17.45
CA LEU A 18 -7.18 -4.54 17.64
C LEU A 18 -6.69 -4.45 19.10
N SER A 19 -5.41 -4.14 19.29
CA SER A 19 -4.85 -3.85 20.63
C SER A 19 -5.53 -2.60 21.23
N ASP A 20 -5.60 -2.53 22.55
CA ASP A 20 -6.26 -1.41 23.24
C ASP A 20 -5.56 -0.08 22.96
N GLU A 21 -4.23 -0.08 22.89
CA GLU A 21 -3.44 1.10 22.50
C GLU A 21 -3.80 1.60 21.09
N PHE A 22 -4.01 0.66 20.15
CA PHE A 22 -4.39 1.02 18.79
C PHE A 22 -5.84 1.53 18.71
N LYS A 23 -6.75 1.01 19.53
CA LYS A 23 -8.12 1.54 19.64
C LYS A 23 -8.13 2.97 20.17
N GLU A 24 -7.35 3.25 21.22
CA GLU A 24 -7.19 4.61 21.76
C GLU A 24 -6.61 5.57 20.72
N LEU A 25 -5.62 5.12 19.94
CA LEU A 25 -5.11 5.90 18.80
C LEU A 25 -6.23 6.22 17.81
N LEU A 26 -6.99 5.22 17.35
CA LEU A 26 -8.08 5.44 16.39
C LEU A 26 -9.15 6.41 16.91
N LEU A 27 -9.46 6.37 18.22
CA LEU A 27 -10.40 7.29 18.85
C LEU A 27 -9.90 8.75 18.85
N SER A 28 -8.58 8.96 18.85
CA SER A 28 -7.98 10.29 18.80
C SER A 28 -7.94 10.91 17.39
N LEU A 29 -8.08 10.10 16.34
CA LEU A 29 -7.97 10.55 14.96
C LEU A 29 -9.32 11.04 14.41
N PRO A 30 -9.35 12.12 13.60
CA PRO A 30 -10.52 12.46 12.81
C PRO A 30 -10.91 11.26 11.92
N LYS A 31 -12.21 10.95 11.87
CA LYS A 31 -12.74 9.85 11.07
C LYS A 31 -13.90 10.28 10.21
N GLU A 32 -14.00 9.67 9.04
CA GLU A 32 -15.08 9.88 8.07
C GLU A 32 -15.66 8.55 7.63
N ARG A 33 -16.85 8.58 7.03
CA ARG A 33 -17.48 7.38 6.48
C ARG A 33 -16.64 6.85 5.32
N GLY A 34 -16.18 5.61 5.43
CA GLY A 34 -15.45 4.93 4.38
C GLY A 34 -16.36 4.39 3.28
N TRP A 35 -15.77 4.15 2.10
CA TRP A 35 -16.46 3.49 0.97
C TRP A 35 -16.18 1.98 0.93
N ARG A 36 -15.08 1.52 1.53
CA ARG A 36 -14.71 0.09 1.67
C ARG A 36 -14.94 -0.45 3.08
N THR A 37 -14.49 0.29 4.08
CA THR A 37 -14.69 0.03 5.51
C THR A 37 -15.72 0.99 6.07
N SER A 38 -16.25 0.72 7.26
CA SER A 38 -17.18 1.62 7.95
C SER A 38 -16.60 3.03 8.10
N HIS A 39 -15.32 3.12 8.51
CA HIS A 39 -14.63 4.38 8.72
C HIS A 39 -13.24 4.38 8.07
N ILE A 40 -12.83 5.57 7.65
CA ILE A 40 -11.44 5.93 7.32
C ILE A 40 -10.98 7.01 8.30
N TYR A 41 -9.69 7.05 8.59
CA TYR A 41 -9.12 7.92 9.61
C TYR A 41 -8.02 8.77 8.99
N LEU A 42 -7.93 10.03 9.42
CA LEU A 42 -6.88 10.96 8.98
C LEU A 42 -5.62 10.70 9.82
N TYR A 43 -4.68 9.93 9.27
CA TYR A 43 -3.41 9.62 9.90
C TYR A 43 -2.27 10.34 9.16
N GLN A 44 -1.50 11.16 9.86
CA GLN A 44 -0.35 11.90 9.29
C GLN A 44 -0.70 12.60 7.96
N GLU A 45 -1.82 13.32 7.94
CA GLU A 45 -2.31 14.12 6.80
C GLU A 45 -2.85 13.33 5.58
N PHE A 46 -3.05 12.01 5.68
CA PHE A 46 -3.75 11.24 4.65
C PHE A 46 -4.79 10.28 5.22
N TRP A 47 -5.83 10.02 4.42
CA TRP A 47 -6.94 9.15 4.80
C TRP A 47 -6.61 7.69 4.50
N CYS A 48 -6.71 6.83 5.52
CA CYS A 48 -6.47 5.40 5.39
C CYS A 48 -7.35 4.58 6.33
N GLN A 49 -7.41 3.27 6.09
CA GLN A 49 -8.21 2.32 6.85
C GLN A 49 -7.48 1.91 8.15
N PRO A 50 -8.19 1.49 9.21
CA PRO A 50 -7.56 1.03 10.46
C PRO A 50 -6.45 0.00 10.27
N LYS A 51 -6.72 -1.05 9.49
CA LYS A 51 -5.72 -2.10 9.21
C LYS A 51 -4.47 -1.55 8.50
N GLU A 52 -4.65 -0.55 7.65
CA GLU A 52 -3.53 0.12 6.96
C GLU A 52 -2.72 0.95 7.95
N ILE A 53 -3.36 1.70 8.85
CA ILE A 53 -2.65 2.52 9.87
C ILE A 53 -1.72 1.64 10.72
N GLN A 54 -2.23 0.52 11.22
CA GLN A 54 -1.40 -0.39 12.03
C GLN A 54 -0.20 -0.94 11.23
N ALA A 55 -0.41 -1.31 9.97
CA ALA A 55 0.67 -1.77 9.09
C ALA A 55 1.67 -0.65 8.77
N ILE A 56 1.20 0.60 8.61
CA ILE A 56 2.04 1.78 8.38
C ILE A 56 2.87 2.09 9.62
N ILE A 57 2.31 1.99 10.83
CA ILE A 57 3.06 2.14 12.10
C ILE A 57 4.18 1.10 12.16
N ASN A 58 3.86 -0.18 11.90
CA ASN A 58 4.85 -1.25 11.90
C ASN A 58 5.95 -1.02 10.86
N PHE A 59 5.58 -0.62 9.65
CA PHE A 59 6.49 -0.24 8.58
C PHE A 59 7.40 0.93 9.00
N GLN A 60 6.84 2.00 9.57
CA GLN A 60 7.58 3.18 10.01
C GLN A 60 8.59 2.87 11.12
N GLN A 61 8.24 1.99 12.06
CA GLN A 61 9.07 1.66 13.21
C GLN A 61 10.16 0.62 12.90
N HIS A 62 9.87 -0.35 12.04
CA HIS A 62 10.71 -1.55 11.91
C HIS A 62 11.44 -1.66 10.56
N PHE A 63 11.07 -0.86 9.55
CA PHE A 63 11.74 -0.92 8.27
C PHE A 63 13.11 -0.26 8.32
N GLN A 64 14.14 -1.03 7.95
CA GLN A 64 15.51 -0.55 7.79
C GLN A 64 15.84 -0.49 6.30
N ALA A 65 15.94 0.72 5.77
CA ALA A 65 16.37 0.96 4.40
C ALA A 65 17.84 0.60 4.21
N ARG A 66 18.18 0.21 2.99
CA ARG A 66 19.56 0.03 2.52
C ARG A 66 19.80 0.98 1.37
N ASP A 67 21.02 1.49 1.24
CA ASP A 67 21.41 2.40 0.15
C ASP A 67 21.17 1.79 -1.25
N SER A 68 21.19 0.46 -1.35
CA SER A 68 20.90 -0.24 -2.61
C SER A 68 19.42 -0.23 -3.02
N ASP A 69 18.49 0.00 -2.08
CA ASP A 69 17.06 -0.21 -2.29
C ASP A 69 16.48 0.72 -3.36
N LEU A 70 15.44 0.23 -4.03
CA LEU A 70 14.58 1.01 -4.91
C LEU A 70 13.14 0.95 -4.38
N ILE A 71 12.61 2.09 -3.96
CA ILE A 71 11.28 2.21 -3.35
C ILE A 71 10.36 2.93 -4.34
N LEU A 72 9.31 2.24 -4.78
CA LEU A 72 8.25 2.81 -5.62
C LEU A 72 7.19 3.42 -4.71
N VAL A 73 7.11 4.74 -4.69
CA VAL A 73 6.08 5.48 -3.95
C VAL A 73 5.00 5.86 -4.95
N THR A 74 3.78 5.39 -4.74
CA THR A 74 2.70 5.52 -5.72
C THR A 74 1.40 5.95 -5.07
N MET A 75 0.52 6.62 -5.81
CA MET A 75 -0.87 6.77 -5.34
C MET A 75 -1.69 5.51 -5.65
N PRO A 76 -2.68 5.16 -4.81
CA PRO A 76 -3.58 4.07 -5.13
C PRO A 76 -4.20 4.26 -6.52
N LYS A 77 -4.19 3.19 -7.33
CA LYS A 77 -4.77 3.14 -8.69
C LYS A 77 -4.07 3.98 -9.77
N SER A 78 -2.88 4.52 -9.53
CA SER A 78 -2.10 5.26 -10.54
C SER A 78 -1.21 4.37 -11.44
N GLY A 79 -1.73 3.24 -11.92
CA GLY A 79 -0.97 2.36 -12.83
C GLY A 79 0.14 1.52 -12.18
N THR A 80 0.03 1.20 -10.87
CA THR A 80 1.07 0.50 -10.10
C THR A 80 1.53 -0.83 -10.69
N THR A 81 0.63 -1.59 -11.32
CA THR A 81 0.98 -2.90 -11.90
C THR A 81 2.01 -2.74 -13.03
N TRP A 82 1.81 -1.75 -13.90
CA TRP A 82 2.72 -1.48 -15.00
C TRP A 82 4.06 -0.94 -14.49
N LEU A 83 4.03 0.01 -13.55
CA LEU A 83 5.25 0.56 -12.94
C LEU A 83 6.09 -0.53 -12.24
N LYS A 84 5.44 -1.41 -11.46
CA LYS A 84 6.11 -2.54 -10.80
C LYS A 84 6.75 -3.50 -11.81
N ALA A 85 6.02 -3.84 -12.86
CA ALA A 85 6.52 -4.73 -13.91
C ALA A 85 7.76 -4.12 -14.61
N MET A 86 7.70 -2.84 -14.99
CA MET A 86 8.81 -2.16 -15.61
C MET A 86 10.02 -2.03 -14.70
N ALA A 87 9.83 -1.56 -13.46
CA ALA A 87 10.93 -1.42 -12.50
C ALA A 87 11.62 -2.78 -12.27
N PHE A 88 10.83 -3.84 -12.13
CA PHE A 88 11.35 -5.19 -11.97
C PHE A 88 12.15 -5.67 -13.19
N ALA A 89 11.61 -5.48 -14.40
CA ALA A 89 12.30 -5.85 -15.64
C ALA A 89 13.62 -5.07 -15.81
N VAL A 90 13.62 -3.77 -15.54
CA VAL A 90 14.82 -2.91 -15.69
C VAL A 90 15.91 -3.30 -14.70
N LEU A 91 15.56 -3.56 -13.44
CA LEU A 91 16.51 -3.98 -12.41
C LEU A 91 17.09 -5.37 -12.71
N ASN A 92 16.26 -6.31 -13.18
CA ASN A 92 16.67 -7.69 -13.37
C ASN A 92 17.05 -8.05 -14.82
N ARG A 93 17.20 -7.07 -15.71
CA ARG A 93 17.50 -7.29 -17.15
C ARG A 93 18.76 -8.11 -17.44
N LYS A 94 19.72 -8.13 -16.50
CA LYS A 94 20.94 -8.95 -16.61
C LYS A 94 20.75 -10.37 -16.07
N SER A 95 19.80 -10.55 -15.16
CA SER A 95 19.53 -11.82 -14.47
C SER A 95 18.52 -12.67 -15.22
N PHE A 96 17.55 -12.04 -15.90
CA PHE A 96 16.53 -12.72 -16.69
C PHE A 96 16.53 -12.23 -18.12
N SER A 97 16.57 -13.17 -19.07
CA SER A 97 16.32 -12.86 -20.48
C SER A 97 14.88 -12.40 -20.65
N ILE A 98 14.67 -11.39 -21.51
CA ILE A 98 13.34 -10.86 -21.84
C ILE A 98 12.45 -11.94 -22.49
N SER A 99 13.06 -12.86 -23.24
CA SER A 99 12.33 -13.76 -24.15
C SER A 99 11.99 -15.14 -23.59
N LYS A 100 12.63 -15.58 -22.50
CA LYS A 100 12.41 -16.92 -21.92
C LYS A 100 12.52 -16.90 -20.39
N ASN A 101 11.53 -17.48 -19.73
CA ASN A 101 11.47 -17.70 -18.27
C ASN A 101 11.59 -16.43 -17.42
N HIS A 102 11.15 -15.27 -17.94
CA HIS A 102 11.12 -14.04 -17.15
C HIS A 102 10.03 -14.14 -16.06
N PRO A 103 10.29 -13.80 -14.78
CA PRO A 103 9.30 -13.93 -13.70
C PRO A 103 7.98 -13.21 -13.97
N LEU A 104 8.00 -12.10 -14.71
CA LEU A 104 6.78 -11.39 -15.14
C LEU A 104 5.84 -12.19 -16.05
N LEU A 105 6.31 -13.28 -16.67
CA LEU A 105 5.47 -14.16 -17.49
C LEU A 105 4.70 -15.19 -16.66
N THR A 106 5.16 -15.45 -15.43
CA THR A 106 4.64 -16.53 -14.56
C THR A 106 4.10 -16.01 -13.22
N SER A 107 4.36 -14.76 -12.86
CA SER A 107 4.04 -14.18 -11.56
C SER A 107 3.44 -12.79 -11.68
N ASN A 108 2.55 -12.45 -10.76
CA ASN A 108 1.96 -11.11 -10.72
C ASN A 108 3.02 -10.06 -10.30
N PRO A 109 3.10 -8.88 -10.93
CA PRO A 109 4.02 -7.83 -10.52
C PRO A 109 3.88 -7.38 -9.05
N HIS A 110 2.70 -7.52 -8.46
CA HIS A 110 2.47 -7.25 -7.03
C HIS A 110 3.11 -8.29 -6.11
N ASP A 111 3.43 -9.48 -6.62
CA ASP A 111 4.17 -10.50 -5.87
C ASP A 111 5.67 -10.30 -5.97
N LEU A 112 6.15 -9.86 -7.15
CA LEU A 112 7.56 -9.57 -7.39
C LEU A 112 8.02 -8.26 -6.72
N VAL A 113 7.11 -7.30 -6.59
CA VAL A 113 7.35 -6.00 -5.94
C VAL A 113 6.30 -5.81 -4.85
N PRO A 114 6.50 -6.37 -3.66
CA PRO A 114 5.50 -6.35 -2.60
C PRO A 114 5.30 -4.94 -2.06
N PHE A 115 4.06 -4.65 -1.65
CA PHE A 115 3.76 -3.44 -0.90
C PHE A 115 4.16 -3.61 0.56
N LEU A 116 4.76 -2.56 1.13
CA LEU A 116 5.20 -2.55 2.52
C LEU A 116 4.00 -2.66 3.46
N GLU A 117 3.04 -1.75 3.37
CA GLU A 117 1.89 -1.65 4.27
C GLU A 117 0.73 -2.60 3.92
N TYR A 118 0.68 -3.17 2.71
CA TYR A 118 -0.40 -4.07 2.29
C TYR A 118 -0.02 -5.55 2.24
N LYS A 119 1.28 -5.87 2.24
CA LYS A 119 1.73 -7.27 2.11
C LYS A 119 2.77 -7.64 3.15
N LEU A 120 3.80 -6.82 3.34
CA LEU A 120 4.92 -7.17 4.23
C LEU A 120 4.61 -6.92 5.71
N TYR A 121 4.04 -5.76 6.03
CA TYR A 121 3.70 -5.34 7.40
C TYR A 121 2.20 -5.45 7.70
N ALA A 122 1.42 -5.99 6.76
CA ALA A 122 0.00 -6.23 6.96
C ALA A 122 -0.22 -7.28 8.07
N ASN A 123 -1.40 -7.26 8.68
CA ASN A 123 -1.81 -8.23 9.71
C ASN A 123 -0.77 -8.38 10.86
N ASN A 124 -0.20 -7.27 11.31
CA ASN A 124 0.80 -7.21 12.39
C ASN A 124 2.07 -8.04 12.15
N GLN A 125 2.43 -8.29 10.90
CA GLN A 125 3.66 -8.97 10.56
C GLN A 125 4.88 -8.05 10.69
N LEU A 126 5.98 -8.60 11.18
CA LEU A 126 7.30 -7.95 11.25
C LEU A 126 8.31 -8.82 10.47
N PRO A 127 8.34 -8.70 9.13
CA PRO A 127 9.14 -9.58 8.30
C PRO A 127 10.63 -9.25 8.42
N ASP A 128 11.45 -10.29 8.46
CA ASP A 128 12.89 -10.12 8.26
C ASP A 128 13.20 -9.97 6.76
N LEU A 129 13.51 -8.74 6.36
CA LEU A 129 13.89 -8.40 4.98
C LEU A 129 15.40 -8.54 4.74
N SER A 130 16.15 -9.09 5.70
CA SER A 130 17.60 -9.23 5.63
C SER A 130 18.02 -10.17 4.50
N MET A 131 17.26 -11.26 4.33
CA MET A 131 17.50 -12.36 3.39
C MET A 131 17.09 -12.06 1.95
N LEU A 132 16.42 -10.93 1.69
CA LEU A 132 16.03 -10.55 0.34
C LEU A 132 17.27 -10.17 -0.50
N PRO A 133 17.32 -10.60 -1.79
CA PRO A 133 18.41 -10.26 -2.68
C PRO A 133 18.49 -8.74 -2.91
N GLN A 134 19.72 -8.26 -3.10
CA GLN A 134 19.98 -6.84 -3.37
C GLN A 134 20.14 -6.59 -4.87
N PRO A 135 19.69 -5.41 -5.38
CA PRO A 135 18.92 -4.38 -4.68
C PRO A 135 17.47 -4.83 -4.42
N ARG A 136 16.89 -4.45 -3.26
CA ARG A 136 15.48 -4.75 -2.98
C ARG A 136 14.59 -3.78 -3.77
N LEU A 137 13.60 -4.33 -4.47
CA LEU A 137 12.55 -3.56 -5.13
C LEU A 137 11.25 -3.68 -4.34
N LEU A 138 10.81 -2.57 -3.75
CA LEU A 138 9.67 -2.51 -2.85
C LEU A 138 8.72 -1.39 -3.28
N ALA A 139 7.47 -1.44 -2.83
CA ALA A 139 6.50 -0.39 -3.12
C ALA A 139 5.73 0.05 -1.88
N THR A 140 5.22 1.27 -1.91
CA THR A 140 4.35 1.82 -0.86
C THR A 140 3.39 2.86 -1.43
N HIS A 141 2.23 2.99 -0.79
CA HIS A 141 1.27 4.08 -0.94
C HIS A 141 1.41 5.15 0.15
N VAL A 142 2.32 4.96 1.11
CA VAL A 142 2.59 5.95 2.15
C VAL A 142 3.22 7.20 1.52
N PRO A 143 2.66 8.41 1.76
CA PRO A 143 3.23 9.65 1.26
C PRO A 143 4.68 9.85 1.72
N PHE A 144 5.48 10.55 0.92
CA PHE A 144 6.89 10.79 1.22
C PHE A 144 7.13 11.41 2.61
N SER A 145 6.28 12.36 3.02
CA SER A 145 6.31 13.00 4.34
C SER A 145 6.18 12.00 5.48
N SER A 146 5.50 10.88 5.26
CA SER A 146 5.20 9.84 6.23
C SER A 146 6.11 8.61 6.10
N LEU A 147 7.14 8.65 5.25
CA LEU A 147 8.09 7.54 5.15
C LEU A 147 9.01 7.46 6.39
N PRO A 148 9.47 6.24 6.76
CA PRO A 148 10.45 6.04 7.82
C PRO A 148 11.70 6.91 7.67
N ALA A 149 12.28 7.33 8.78
CA ALA A 149 13.54 8.09 8.80
C ALA A 149 14.69 7.30 8.15
N SER A 150 14.70 5.97 8.27
CA SER A 150 15.70 5.11 7.63
C SER A 150 15.72 5.29 6.10
N ILE A 151 14.56 5.46 5.46
CA ILE A 151 14.46 5.75 4.02
C ILE A 151 14.99 7.16 3.74
N LYS A 152 14.49 8.16 4.48
CA LYS A 152 14.81 9.58 4.26
C LYS A 152 16.29 9.92 4.46
N ASN A 153 16.98 9.16 5.31
CA ASN A 153 18.38 9.38 5.69
C ASN A 153 19.35 8.41 4.99
N SER A 154 18.88 7.60 4.04
CA SER A 154 19.71 6.64 3.28
C SER A 154 19.90 7.11 1.85
N ASP A 155 20.87 6.51 1.14
CA ASP A 155 21.06 6.75 -0.30
C ASP A 155 20.13 5.88 -1.17
N CYS A 156 19.08 5.31 -0.59
CA CYS A 156 18.12 4.53 -1.35
C CYS A 156 17.42 5.38 -2.41
N ARG A 157 17.07 4.75 -3.53
CA ARG A 157 16.42 5.44 -4.64
C ARG A 157 14.92 5.38 -4.49
N ILE A 158 14.26 6.53 -4.65
CA ILE A 158 12.80 6.63 -4.60
C ILE A 158 12.29 7.01 -5.98
N VAL A 159 11.34 6.23 -6.50
CA VAL A 159 10.61 6.55 -7.73
C VAL A 159 9.19 6.90 -7.32
N TYR A 160 8.83 8.16 -7.50
CA TYR A 160 7.49 8.65 -7.20
C TYR A 160 6.62 8.65 -8.47
N CYS A 161 5.41 8.08 -8.38
CA CYS A 161 4.41 8.13 -9.44
C CYS A 161 3.06 8.56 -8.85
N ALA A 162 2.63 9.77 -9.22
CA ALA A 162 1.30 10.27 -8.93
C ALA A 162 0.60 10.58 -10.25
N GLU A 163 -0.30 9.69 -10.65
CA GLU A 163 -1.31 10.03 -11.64
C GLU A 163 -2.66 10.10 -10.94
N THR A 164 -3.14 11.32 -10.75
CA THR A 164 -4.49 11.59 -10.25
C THR A 164 -5.47 11.42 -11.41
N LEU A 165 -6.13 10.27 -11.53
CA LEU A 165 -7.32 10.19 -12.36
C LEU A 165 -8.49 10.76 -11.55
N LEU A 166 -8.65 12.08 -11.55
CA LEU A 166 -9.83 12.78 -11.05
C LEU A 166 -10.99 12.66 -12.05
N ILE A 167 -11.28 11.44 -12.51
CA ILE A 167 -12.46 11.15 -13.31
C ILE A 167 -13.24 10.11 -12.51
N LEU A 168 -14.18 10.60 -11.69
CA LEU A 168 -15.39 9.95 -11.16
C LEU A 168 -15.92 10.60 -9.86
N LEU A 169 -15.57 11.85 -9.54
CA LEU A 169 -16.36 12.69 -8.62
C LEU A 169 -16.97 13.93 -9.31
N TYR A 170 -17.20 13.86 -10.63
CA TYR A 170 -18.09 14.81 -11.30
C TYR A 170 -19.47 14.16 -11.37
N HIS A 171 -20.36 14.52 -10.44
CA HIS A 171 -21.78 14.23 -10.55
C HIS A 171 -22.41 15.36 -11.40
N PRO A 172 -22.90 15.11 -12.63
CA PRO A 172 -23.63 16.11 -13.37
C PRO A 172 -25.07 16.09 -12.83
N GLY A 173 -25.44 17.02 -11.95
CA GLY A 173 -26.79 16.98 -11.40
C GLY A 173 -27.14 17.97 -10.32
N THR A 174 -26.92 19.26 -10.55
CA THR A 174 -27.77 20.31 -9.96
C THR A 174 -28.04 21.35 -11.03
N SER A 175 -29.18 21.21 -11.69
CA SER A 175 -29.81 22.29 -12.44
C SER A 175 -30.43 23.29 -11.45
N LEU A 176 -30.36 24.55 -11.86
CA LEU A 176 -30.89 25.80 -11.27
C LEU A 176 -32.14 25.66 -10.38
#